data_AF-A0A7G2LRU1-F1
#
_entry.id   AF-A0A7G2LRU1-F1
#
_cell.length_a   1.000
_cell.length_b   1.000
_cell.length_c   1.000
_cell.angle_alpha   90.00
_cell.angle_beta   90.00
_cell.angle_gamma   90.00
#
_symmetry.space_group_name_H-M   'P 1'
#
loop_
_entity.id
_entity.type
_entity.pdbx_description
1 polymer ?
#
loop_
_entity_poly.entity_id
_entity_poly.type
_entity_poly.pdbx_seq_one_letter_code
_entity_poly.pdbx_strand_id
1 'polypeptide(L)'
;GRVDLAVSYQPELHLAQREGLDLRRVGTLIETPLTCLVVRADGPVQEMADLKGRKVGFAVAGVQEMLLDAMLSNNGVDPSEVEQINIGWSISPALMSGQVDGVIGAFRNFELNQMAIEGHEGRCFYPEAEGVPAYDELIYVAHAEEMDRDLIDRFLRATERAAADIVNDPAASGEVFFAFDAELRNELNTRAWADTWPRFATRPAAVDHGRYDRFETFMQESGVVETTIPATDLVVDVTAKAKP
;
A
#
# COMPACT_ATOMS: atom_id res chain seq x y z
N GLY A 1 1.72 -2.18 22.75
CA GLY A 1 2.78 -3.10 22.31
C GLY A 1 2.53 -4.54 22.72
N ARG A 2 1.99 -5.40 21.83
CA ARG A 2 2.21 -6.86 21.93
C ARG A 2 3.37 -7.34 21.05
N VAL A 3 3.75 -6.51 20.08
CA VAL A 3 4.88 -6.66 19.17
C VAL A 3 5.60 -5.32 19.09
N ASP A 4 6.90 -5.34 18.81
CA ASP A 4 7.74 -4.12 18.75
C ASP A 4 7.55 -3.34 17.45
N LEU A 5 7.35 -4.06 16.34
CA LEU A 5 7.18 -3.51 15.00
C LEU A 5 6.08 -4.27 14.24
N ALA A 6 5.37 -3.56 13.38
CA ALA A 6 4.47 -4.13 12.40
C ALA A 6 4.68 -3.48 11.03
N VAL A 7 4.32 -4.19 9.96
CA VAL A 7 4.15 -3.60 8.64
C VAL A 7 2.73 -3.08 8.52
N SER A 8 2.57 -1.85 8.05
CA SER A 8 1.29 -1.18 7.82
C SER A 8 1.38 -0.32 6.55
N TYR A 9 0.37 0.51 6.32
CA TYR A 9 0.25 1.39 5.16
C TYR A 9 0.24 2.85 5.63
N GLN A 10 0.80 3.78 4.85
CA GLN A 10 0.69 5.20 5.22
C GLN A 10 -0.79 5.65 5.37
N PRO A 11 -1.71 5.38 4.42
CA PRO A 11 -3.12 5.75 4.57
C PRO A 11 -3.77 5.18 5.85
N GLU A 12 -3.45 3.94 6.20
CA GLU A 12 -3.96 3.29 7.42
C GLU A 12 -3.46 3.99 8.68
N LEU A 13 -2.18 4.40 8.72
CA LEU A 13 -1.63 5.13 9.87
C LEU A 13 -2.39 6.43 10.15
N HIS A 14 -2.79 7.16 9.11
CA HIS A 14 -3.58 8.39 9.25
C HIS A 14 -4.96 8.13 9.90
N LEU A 15 -5.62 7.03 9.56
CA LEU A 15 -6.90 6.64 10.14
C LEU A 15 -6.72 6.08 11.56
N ALA A 16 -5.77 5.17 11.75
CA ALA A 16 -5.46 4.57 13.06
C ALA A 16 -5.17 5.62 14.14
N GLN A 17 -4.43 6.69 13.80
CA GLN A 17 -4.15 7.78 14.74
C GLN A 17 -5.43 8.48 15.24
N ARG A 18 -6.47 8.57 14.39
CA ARG A 18 -7.78 9.16 14.73
C ARG A 18 -8.65 8.21 15.56
N GLU A 19 -8.45 6.92 15.39
CA GLU A 19 -9.06 5.89 16.22
C GLU A 19 -8.40 5.78 17.61
N GLY A 20 -7.41 6.62 17.89
CA GLY A 20 -6.72 6.69 19.18
C GLY A 20 -5.61 5.65 19.32
N LEU A 21 -5.17 5.02 18.22
CA LEU A 21 -3.99 4.17 18.22
C LEU A 21 -2.74 5.05 18.16
N ASP A 22 -1.93 5.00 19.22
CA ASP A 22 -0.68 5.76 19.33
C ASP A 22 0.45 5.08 18.55
N LEU A 23 0.37 5.15 17.21
CA LEU A 23 1.32 4.53 16.29
C LEU A 23 2.13 5.60 15.57
N ARG A 24 3.41 5.29 15.32
CA ARG A 24 4.29 6.13 14.50
C ARG A 24 4.91 5.31 13.39
N ARG A 25 5.00 5.88 12.19
CA ARG A 25 5.91 5.37 11.17
C ARG A 25 7.34 5.58 11.63
N VAL A 26 8.10 4.49 11.73
CA VAL A 26 9.51 4.48 12.10
C VAL A 26 10.43 4.15 10.94
N GLY A 27 9.91 3.57 9.85
CA GLY A 27 10.64 3.27 8.63
C GLY A 27 9.71 2.98 7.45
N THR A 28 10.25 2.92 6.24
CA THR A 28 9.51 2.57 5.01
C THR A 28 10.11 1.31 4.39
N LEU A 29 9.26 0.38 3.97
CA LEU A 29 9.62 -0.83 3.24
C LEU A 29 9.42 -0.64 1.73
N ILE A 30 8.27 -0.11 1.31
CA ILE A 30 7.95 0.22 -0.09
C ILE A 30 7.51 1.69 -0.15
N GLU A 31 8.28 2.52 -0.86
CA GLU A 31 8.14 3.99 -0.84
C GLU A 31 7.23 4.55 -1.95
N THR A 32 6.58 3.69 -2.72
CA THR A 32 5.66 4.06 -3.81
C THR A 32 4.43 3.16 -3.80
N PRO A 33 3.25 3.65 -4.25
CA PRO A 33 2.06 2.83 -4.30
C PRO A 33 2.25 1.51 -5.07
N LEU A 34 1.79 0.42 -4.47
CA LEU A 34 1.54 -0.88 -5.13
C LEU A 34 0.06 -1.06 -5.41
N THR A 35 -0.80 -0.51 -4.55
CA THR A 35 -2.25 -0.57 -4.68
C THR A 35 -2.70 -0.10 -6.07
N CYS A 36 -3.70 -0.82 -6.56
CA CYS A 36 -4.36 -0.67 -7.84
C CYS A 36 -5.86 -0.89 -7.65
N LEU A 37 -6.66 -0.17 -8.43
CA LEU A 37 -7.99 -0.65 -8.81
C LEU A 37 -7.81 -1.53 -10.04
N VAL A 38 -7.86 -2.85 -9.87
CA VAL A 38 -7.74 -3.81 -10.98
C VAL A 38 -9.12 -4.13 -11.52
N VAL A 39 -9.25 -4.08 -12.85
CA VAL A 39 -10.42 -4.51 -13.60
C VAL A 39 -10.00 -5.56 -14.62
N ARG A 40 -10.95 -6.32 -15.15
CA ARG A 40 -10.67 -7.19 -16.31
C ARG A 40 -10.42 -6.33 -17.55
N ALA A 41 -9.37 -6.65 -18.32
CA ALA A 41 -9.05 -5.92 -19.53
C ALA A 41 -10.17 -6.04 -20.60
N ASP A 42 -10.78 -7.22 -20.70
CA ASP A 42 -11.93 -7.51 -21.56
C ASP A 42 -13.29 -7.16 -20.91
N GLY A 43 -13.27 -6.53 -19.73
CA GLY A 43 -14.43 -6.24 -18.92
C GLY A 43 -15.20 -4.99 -19.36
N PRO A 44 -16.33 -4.71 -18.70
CA PRO A 44 -17.17 -3.55 -19.01
C PRO A 44 -16.57 -2.22 -18.55
N VAL A 45 -15.52 -2.23 -17.72
CA VAL A 45 -14.87 -1.03 -17.19
C VAL A 45 -13.63 -0.73 -18.04
N GLN A 46 -13.68 0.35 -18.81
CA GLN A 46 -12.58 0.83 -19.65
C GLN A 46 -11.99 2.14 -19.11
N GLU A 47 -12.81 2.97 -18.47
CA GLU A 47 -12.42 4.17 -17.73
C GLU A 47 -13.10 4.25 -16.36
N MET A 48 -12.65 5.16 -15.48
CA MET A 48 -13.21 5.30 -14.12
C MET A 48 -14.72 5.59 -14.13
N ALA A 49 -15.21 6.32 -15.15
CA ALA A 49 -16.64 6.62 -15.32
C ALA A 49 -17.52 5.38 -15.50
N ASP A 50 -16.97 4.29 -16.05
CA ASP A 50 -17.70 3.04 -16.30
C ASP A 50 -18.06 2.29 -15.00
N LEU A 51 -17.48 2.68 -13.86
CA LEU A 51 -17.79 2.09 -12.56
C LEU A 51 -19.18 2.49 -12.02
N LYS A 52 -19.81 3.51 -12.63
CA LYS A 52 -21.17 3.92 -12.25
C LYS A 52 -22.16 2.75 -12.39
N GLY A 53 -22.81 2.40 -11.29
CA GLY A 53 -23.76 1.29 -11.20
C GLY A 53 -23.10 -0.10 -11.26
N ARG A 54 -21.79 -0.18 -10.98
CA ARG A 54 -21.00 -1.43 -10.97
C ARG A 54 -20.58 -1.80 -9.56
N LYS A 55 -20.02 -3.01 -9.44
CA LYS A 55 -19.54 -3.56 -8.18
C LYS A 55 -18.03 -3.48 -8.08
N VAL A 56 -17.51 -2.95 -6.98
CA VAL A 56 -16.08 -2.95 -6.69
C VAL A 56 -15.80 -3.70 -5.40
N GLY A 57 -14.94 -4.71 -5.47
CA GLY A 57 -14.49 -5.46 -4.31
C GLY A 57 -13.38 -4.74 -3.54
N PHE A 58 -13.32 -4.94 -2.23
CA PHE A 58 -12.19 -4.54 -1.38
C PHE A 58 -11.90 -5.58 -0.29
N ALA A 59 -10.68 -5.59 0.23
CA ALA A 59 -10.20 -6.52 1.26
C ALA A 59 -10.03 -5.85 2.64
N VAL A 60 -9.54 -4.60 2.66
CA VAL A 60 -9.23 -3.84 3.87
C VAL A 60 -10.20 -2.67 3.97
N ALA A 61 -11.14 -2.78 4.92
CA ALA A 61 -12.16 -1.76 5.17
C ALA A 61 -11.52 -0.43 5.61
N GLY A 62 -12.22 0.67 5.35
CA GLY A 62 -11.75 2.02 5.66
C GLY A 62 -10.81 2.57 4.59
N VAL A 63 -9.56 2.09 4.54
CA VAL A 63 -8.55 2.65 3.63
C VAL A 63 -8.88 2.45 2.16
N GLN A 64 -9.27 1.24 1.76
CA GLN A 64 -9.49 0.95 0.33
C GLN A 64 -10.77 1.61 -0.18
N GLU A 65 -11.79 1.71 0.66
CA GLU A 65 -13.02 2.47 0.38
C GLU A 65 -12.69 3.95 0.20
N MET A 66 -11.94 4.55 1.13
CA MET A 66 -11.49 5.94 1.04
C MET A 66 -10.69 6.21 -0.26
N LEU A 67 -9.75 5.33 -0.61
CA LEU A 67 -8.98 5.45 -1.83
C LEU A 67 -9.87 5.39 -3.07
N LEU A 68 -10.80 4.42 -3.12
CA LEU A 68 -11.73 4.28 -4.23
C LEU A 68 -12.64 5.51 -4.37
N ASP A 69 -13.21 6.00 -3.27
CA ASP A 69 -14.10 7.16 -3.25
C ASP A 69 -13.40 8.42 -3.79
N ALA A 70 -12.13 8.62 -3.42
CA ALA A 70 -11.33 9.72 -3.95
C ALA A 70 -11.06 9.57 -5.45
N MET A 71 -10.70 8.36 -5.91
CA MET A 71 -10.48 8.08 -7.33
C MET A 71 -11.75 8.28 -8.17
N LEU A 72 -12.91 7.87 -7.65
CA LEU A 72 -14.23 8.06 -8.28
C LEU A 72 -14.59 9.55 -8.36
N SER A 73 -14.46 10.26 -7.23
CA SER A 73 -14.79 11.69 -7.14
C SER A 73 -13.90 12.55 -8.06
N ASN A 74 -12.61 12.23 -8.14
CA ASN A 74 -11.68 12.88 -9.08
C ASN A 74 -12.13 12.73 -10.55
N ASN A 75 -12.81 11.64 -10.87
CA ASN A 75 -13.34 11.34 -12.20
C ASN A 75 -14.82 11.70 -12.39
N GLY A 76 -15.41 12.46 -11.45
CA GLY A 76 -16.79 12.93 -11.54
C GLY A 76 -17.84 11.83 -11.35
N VAL A 77 -17.46 10.69 -10.77
CA VAL A 77 -18.38 9.62 -10.37
C VAL A 77 -18.72 9.80 -8.90
N ASP A 78 -20.02 9.84 -8.59
CA ASP A 78 -20.48 9.86 -7.20
C ASP A 78 -20.19 8.47 -6.58
N PRO A 79 -19.42 8.38 -5.48
CA PRO A 79 -19.11 7.10 -4.86
C PRO A 79 -20.33 6.27 -4.45
N SER A 80 -21.46 6.91 -4.17
CA SER A 80 -22.73 6.23 -3.84
C SER A 80 -23.36 5.51 -5.03
N GLU A 81 -22.92 5.79 -6.25
CA GLU A 81 -23.35 5.09 -7.46
C GLU A 81 -22.56 3.79 -7.70
N VAL A 82 -21.54 3.50 -6.90
CA VAL A 82 -20.73 2.27 -6.99
C VAL A 82 -21.01 1.38 -5.79
N GLU A 83 -21.35 0.11 -6.03
CA GLU A 83 -21.58 -0.87 -4.97
C GLU A 83 -20.23 -1.43 -4.48
N GLN A 84 -19.82 -1.05 -3.28
CA GLN A 84 -18.57 -1.54 -2.67
C GLN A 84 -18.84 -2.80 -1.83
N ILE A 85 -18.08 -3.87 -2.09
CA ILE A 85 -18.29 -5.19 -1.49
C ILE A 85 -17.02 -5.65 -0.82
N ASN A 86 -17.09 -5.94 0.49
CA ASN A 86 -15.98 -6.60 1.16
C ASN A 86 -15.89 -8.06 0.69
N ILE A 87 -14.81 -8.39 -0.02
CA ILE A 87 -14.53 -9.73 -0.57
C ILE A 87 -13.44 -10.45 0.22
N GLY A 88 -12.97 -9.87 1.33
CA GLY A 88 -11.85 -10.38 2.13
C GLY A 88 -10.62 -10.63 1.27
N TRP A 89 -10.02 -11.81 1.40
CA TRP A 89 -8.80 -12.18 0.68
C TRP A 89 -9.05 -12.74 -0.73
N SER A 90 -10.29 -12.73 -1.23
CA SER A 90 -10.65 -13.29 -2.53
C SER A 90 -10.49 -12.28 -3.67
N ILE A 91 -9.37 -11.56 -3.72
CA ILE A 91 -9.12 -10.43 -4.64
C ILE A 91 -9.18 -10.87 -6.11
N SER A 92 -8.21 -11.64 -6.61
CA SER A 92 -8.21 -12.11 -7.99
C SER A 92 -9.43 -12.99 -8.34
N PRO A 93 -9.84 -13.99 -7.52
CA PRO A 93 -10.95 -14.87 -7.88
C PRO A 93 -12.30 -14.16 -8.02
N ALA A 94 -12.59 -13.13 -7.19
CA ALA A 94 -13.83 -12.37 -7.30
C ALA A 94 -13.90 -11.61 -8.63
N LEU A 95 -12.77 -11.05 -9.07
CA LEU A 95 -12.69 -10.35 -10.34
C LEU A 95 -12.76 -11.30 -11.54
N MET A 96 -12.01 -12.40 -11.53
CA MET A 96 -11.98 -13.37 -12.63
C MET A 96 -13.34 -14.05 -12.85
N SER A 97 -14.06 -14.36 -11.76
CA SER A 97 -15.41 -14.94 -11.82
C SER A 97 -16.49 -13.95 -12.26
N GLY A 98 -16.19 -12.64 -12.30
CA GLY A 98 -17.18 -11.59 -12.56
C GLY A 98 -18.15 -11.35 -11.41
N GLN A 99 -17.80 -11.75 -10.18
CA GLN A 99 -18.56 -11.39 -8.98
C GLN A 99 -18.56 -9.87 -8.76
N VAL A 100 -17.46 -9.22 -9.12
CA VAL A 100 -17.27 -7.78 -9.12
C VAL A 100 -16.65 -7.33 -10.45
N ASP A 101 -16.86 -6.07 -10.82
CA ASP A 101 -16.37 -5.47 -12.06
C ASP A 101 -14.97 -4.84 -11.89
N GLY A 102 -14.57 -4.59 -10.65
CA GLY A 102 -13.23 -4.15 -10.26
C GLY A 102 -12.89 -4.54 -8.83
N VAL A 103 -11.62 -4.47 -8.46
CA VAL A 103 -11.15 -4.68 -7.08
C VAL A 103 -10.11 -3.64 -6.72
N ILE A 104 -10.37 -2.87 -5.65
CA ILE A 104 -9.39 -1.95 -5.06
C ILE A 104 -8.59 -2.66 -3.98
N GLY A 105 -7.29 -2.34 -3.88
CA GLY A 105 -6.37 -2.97 -2.93
C GLY A 105 -5.59 -4.16 -3.49
N ALA A 106 -5.84 -4.51 -4.76
CA ALA A 106 -4.97 -5.38 -5.52
C ALA A 106 -3.60 -4.70 -5.71
N PHE A 107 -2.54 -5.48 -5.68
CA PHE A 107 -1.17 -5.04 -5.87
C PHE A 107 -0.72 -5.27 -7.31
N ARG A 108 -0.17 -4.22 -7.93
CA ARG A 108 0.34 -4.26 -9.31
C ARG A 108 1.39 -5.35 -9.57
N ASN A 109 2.09 -5.81 -8.53
CA ASN A 109 3.11 -6.85 -8.57
C ASN A 109 2.58 -8.27 -8.27
N PHE A 110 1.33 -8.44 -7.80
CA PHE A 110 0.79 -9.77 -7.45
C PHE A 110 -0.45 -10.14 -8.27
N GLU A 111 -1.55 -9.41 -8.12
CA GLU A 111 -2.84 -9.79 -8.67
C GLU A 111 -2.85 -9.81 -10.20
N LEU A 112 -2.18 -8.85 -10.85
CA LEU A 112 -2.04 -8.85 -12.30
C LEU A 112 -1.26 -10.09 -12.80
N ASN A 113 -0.21 -10.47 -12.07
CA ASN A 113 0.55 -11.69 -12.37
C ASN A 113 -0.28 -12.95 -12.15
N GLN A 114 -1.05 -13.00 -11.05
CA GLN A 114 -1.94 -14.13 -10.76
C GLN A 114 -3.00 -14.29 -11.85
N MET A 115 -3.69 -13.21 -12.21
CA MET A 115 -4.70 -13.24 -13.28
C MET A 115 -4.09 -13.75 -14.59
N ALA A 116 -2.93 -13.23 -14.98
CA ALA A 116 -2.26 -13.66 -16.22
C ALA A 116 -1.87 -15.14 -16.22
N ILE A 117 -1.40 -15.67 -15.08
CA ILE A 117 -1.09 -17.10 -14.91
C ILE A 117 -2.37 -17.95 -15.07
N GLU A 118 -3.50 -17.46 -14.57
CA GLU A 118 -4.80 -18.12 -14.66
C GLU A 118 -5.52 -17.88 -16.02
N GLY A 119 -4.87 -17.18 -16.96
CA GLY A 119 -5.40 -16.96 -18.32
C GLY A 119 -6.36 -15.78 -18.44
N HIS A 120 -6.34 -14.86 -17.47
CA HIS A 120 -7.15 -13.64 -17.45
C HIS A 120 -6.25 -12.41 -17.54
N GLU A 121 -6.55 -11.49 -18.45
CA GLU A 121 -5.83 -10.21 -18.53
C GLU A 121 -6.49 -9.16 -17.64
N GLY A 122 -5.72 -8.57 -16.73
CA GLY A 122 -6.14 -7.47 -15.87
C GLY A 122 -5.60 -6.12 -16.34
N ARG A 123 -6.26 -5.03 -15.94
CA ARG A 123 -5.77 -3.67 -16.14
C ARG A 123 -5.90 -2.90 -14.83
N CYS A 124 -4.87 -2.14 -14.49
CA CYS A 124 -4.87 -1.32 -13.28
C CYS A 124 -5.18 0.15 -13.60
N PHE A 125 -6.08 0.74 -12.82
CA PHE A 125 -6.13 2.18 -12.57
C PHE A 125 -5.31 2.49 -11.35
N TYR A 126 -4.32 3.36 -11.53
CA TYR A 126 -3.35 3.69 -10.48
C TYR A 126 -3.88 4.83 -9.61
N PRO A 127 -3.98 4.69 -8.28
CA PRO A 127 -4.48 5.76 -7.41
C PRO A 127 -3.77 7.09 -7.66
N GLU A 128 -2.46 7.06 -7.88
CA GLU A 128 -1.65 8.26 -8.16
C GLU A 128 -1.95 8.95 -9.49
N ALA A 129 -2.53 8.24 -10.45
CA ALA A 129 -3.00 8.80 -11.71
C ALA A 129 -4.46 9.29 -11.61
N GLU A 130 -5.19 8.82 -10.60
CA GLU A 130 -6.61 9.08 -10.38
C GLU A 130 -6.86 10.05 -9.22
N GLY A 131 -5.92 10.96 -8.95
CA GLY A 131 -6.09 12.08 -8.01
C GLY A 131 -5.66 11.81 -6.57
N VAL A 132 -5.22 10.59 -6.22
CA VAL A 132 -4.66 10.31 -4.89
C VAL A 132 -3.18 10.75 -4.85
N PRO A 133 -2.73 11.52 -3.84
CA PRO A 133 -1.31 11.85 -3.71
C PRO A 133 -0.46 10.59 -3.53
N ALA A 134 0.76 10.57 -4.07
CA ALA A 134 1.69 9.47 -3.82
C ALA A 134 1.98 9.32 -2.31
N TYR A 135 1.98 8.08 -1.83
CA TYR A 135 2.19 7.69 -0.44
C TYR A 135 3.16 6.51 -0.32
N ASP A 136 3.64 6.24 0.90
CA ASP A 136 4.38 5.02 1.22
C ASP A 136 3.41 3.83 1.28
N GLU A 137 3.56 2.86 0.37
CA GLU A 137 2.68 1.69 0.36
C GLU A 137 2.85 0.86 1.63
N LEU A 138 4.10 0.47 1.95
CA LEU A 138 4.40 -0.36 3.11
C LEU A 138 5.38 0.36 4.03
N ILE A 139 4.97 0.56 5.27
CA ILE A 139 5.72 1.23 6.33
C ILE A 139 5.92 0.32 7.53
N TYR A 140 6.99 0.53 8.27
CA TYR A 140 7.16 -0.02 9.60
C TYR A 140 6.56 0.95 10.62
N VAL A 141 5.69 0.44 11.47
CA VAL A 141 5.07 1.19 12.57
C VAL A 141 5.45 0.61 13.92
N ALA A 142 5.57 1.49 14.91
CA ALA A 142 5.79 1.15 16.32
C ALA A 142 4.85 1.98 17.21
N HIS A 143 4.59 1.50 18.43
CA HIS A 143 3.86 2.27 19.43
C HIS A 143 4.70 3.48 19.89
N ALA A 144 4.12 4.69 19.94
CA ALA A 144 4.92 5.91 20.08
C ALA A 144 5.68 5.98 21.41
N GLU A 145 5.02 5.60 22.51
CA GLU A 145 5.61 5.64 23.86
C GLU A 145 6.47 4.43 24.22
N GLU A 146 6.30 3.29 23.55
CA GLU A 146 6.93 2.02 23.92
C GLU A 146 8.10 1.64 22.99
N MET A 147 8.32 2.39 21.90
CA MET A 147 9.34 2.04 20.91
C MET A 147 10.77 2.09 21.50
N ASP A 148 11.57 1.07 21.20
CA ASP A 148 13.02 1.10 21.41
C ASP A 148 13.70 1.67 20.15
N ARG A 149 14.07 2.95 20.22
CA ARG A 149 14.69 3.66 19.08
C ARG A 149 16.04 3.07 18.67
N ASP A 150 16.85 2.57 19.59
CA ASP A 150 18.16 1.99 19.26
C ASP A 150 17.97 0.65 18.54
N LEU A 151 17.05 -0.19 19.03
CA LEU A 151 16.71 -1.44 18.38
C LEU A 151 16.15 -1.21 16.96
N ILE A 152 15.29 -0.22 16.80
CA ILE A 152 14.70 0.12 15.50
C ILE A 152 15.75 0.72 14.55
N ASP A 153 16.62 1.62 14.99
CA ASP A 153 17.74 2.13 14.15
C ASP A 153 18.60 0.97 13.64
N ARG A 154 18.96 0.04 14.53
CA ARG A 154 19.75 -1.15 14.16
C ARG A 154 19.02 -2.07 13.18
N PHE A 155 17.70 -2.25 13.36
CA PHE A 155 16.87 -2.98 12.42
C PHE A 155 16.88 -2.31 11.03
N LEU A 156 16.62 -1.01 10.96
CA LEU A 156 16.57 -0.28 9.69
C LEU A 156 17.92 -0.21 8.98
N ARG A 157 19.05 -0.17 9.70
CA ARG A 157 20.38 -0.31 9.09
C ARG A 157 20.59 -1.68 8.44
N ALA A 158 20.06 -2.75 9.05
CA ALA A 158 20.10 -4.07 8.45
C ALA A 158 19.19 -4.14 7.20
N THR A 159 17.99 -3.55 7.27
CA THR A 159 17.08 -3.42 6.12
C THR A 159 17.69 -2.60 4.98
N GLU A 160 18.36 -1.49 5.29
CA GLU A 160 19.07 -0.65 4.31
C GLU A 160 20.17 -1.43 3.61
N ARG A 161 20.95 -2.22 4.37
CA ARG A 161 21.96 -3.11 3.77
C ARG A 161 21.32 -4.14 2.85
N ALA A 162 20.21 -4.77 3.28
CA ALA A 162 19.50 -5.73 2.45
C ALA A 162 18.95 -5.08 1.16
N ALA A 163 18.39 -3.87 1.24
CA ALA A 163 17.94 -3.13 0.06
C ALA A 163 19.10 -2.85 -0.91
N ALA A 164 20.27 -2.46 -0.40
CA ALA A 164 21.46 -2.27 -1.21
C ALA A 164 21.95 -3.58 -1.86
N ASP A 165 21.94 -4.70 -1.13
CA ASP A 165 22.29 -6.02 -1.66
C ASP A 165 21.32 -6.44 -2.79
N ILE A 166 20.01 -6.24 -2.58
CA ILE A 166 18.96 -6.53 -3.57
C ILE A 166 19.12 -5.68 -4.83
N VAL A 167 19.37 -4.37 -4.69
CA VAL A 167 19.54 -3.48 -5.85
C VAL A 167 20.78 -3.84 -6.67
N ASN A 168 21.87 -4.25 -6.01
CA ASN A 168 23.13 -4.57 -6.68
C ASN A 168 23.15 -5.99 -7.30
N ASP A 169 22.43 -6.94 -6.71
CA ASP A 169 22.28 -8.29 -7.25
C ASP A 169 20.88 -8.88 -6.93
N PRO A 170 19.85 -8.51 -7.70
CA PRO A 170 18.49 -8.96 -7.46
C PRO A 170 18.30 -10.45 -7.74
N ALA A 171 19.15 -11.06 -8.57
CA ALA A 171 19.10 -12.48 -8.85
C ALA A 171 19.61 -13.28 -7.65
N ALA A 172 20.81 -12.97 -7.13
CA ALA A 172 21.34 -13.65 -5.95
C ALA A 172 20.49 -13.40 -4.70
N SER A 173 20.01 -12.17 -4.51
CA SER A 173 19.13 -11.84 -3.38
C SER A 173 17.77 -12.54 -3.47
N GLY A 174 17.25 -12.72 -4.69
CA GLY A 174 16.05 -13.52 -4.94
C GLY A 174 16.24 -14.99 -4.53
N GLU A 175 17.40 -15.59 -4.80
CA GLU A 175 17.69 -16.96 -4.35
C GLU A 175 17.70 -17.08 -2.81
N VAL A 176 18.14 -16.05 -2.08
CA VAL A 176 18.02 -16.03 -0.62
C VAL A 176 16.55 -16.00 -0.18
N PHE A 177 15.72 -15.19 -0.84
CA PHE A 177 14.28 -15.14 -0.58
C PHE A 177 13.60 -16.50 -0.85
N PHE A 178 13.85 -17.10 -2.00
CA PHE A 178 13.24 -18.39 -2.37
C PHE A 178 13.77 -19.58 -1.56
N ALA A 179 14.93 -19.44 -0.92
CA ALA A 179 15.47 -20.47 -0.02
C ALA A 179 14.81 -20.48 1.37
N PHE A 180 14.05 -19.42 1.73
CA PHE A 180 13.40 -19.33 3.04
C PHE A 180 12.31 -20.39 3.22
N ASP A 181 11.49 -20.61 2.18
CA ASP A 181 10.44 -21.63 2.16
C ASP A 181 10.25 -22.15 0.73
N ALA A 182 10.09 -23.47 0.57
CA ALA A 182 9.89 -24.11 -0.72
C ALA A 182 8.58 -23.66 -1.41
N GLU A 183 7.56 -23.28 -0.64
CA GLU A 183 6.29 -22.76 -1.18
C GLU A 183 6.47 -21.43 -1.91
N LEU A 184 7.52 -20.66 -1.58
CA LEU A 184 7.82 -19.40 -2.26
C LEU A 184 8.30 -19.62 -3.70
N ARG A 185 8.86 -20.79 -4.03
CA ARG A 185 9.49 -21.05 -5.32
C ARG A 185 8.48 -21.50 -6.39
N ASN A 186 7.59 -20.58 -6.73
CA ASN A 186 6.55 -20.77 -7.74
C ASN A 186 6.56 -19.64 -8.78
N GLU A 187 5.79 -19.81 -9.85
CA GLU A 187 5.75 -18.85 -10.96
C GLU A 187 5.24 -17.46 -10.53
N LEU A 188 4.19 -17.40 -9.70
CA LEU A 188 3.62 -16.15 -9.22
C LEU A 188 4.66 -15.32 -8.45
N ASN A 189 5.33 -15.93 -7.46
CA ASN A 189 6.34 -15.24 -6.67
C ASN A 189 7.60 -14.91 -7.49
N THR A 190 7.93 -15.70 -8.51
CA THR A 190 9.05 -15.37 -9.42
C THR A 190 8.75 -14.11 -10.22
N ARG A 191 7.53 -13.98 -10.77
CA ARG A 191 7.09 -12.76 -11.47
C ARG A 191 6.97 -11.58 -10.51
N ALA A 192 6.33 -11.79 -9.35
CA ALA A 192 6.18 -10.76 -8.34
C ALA A 192 7.53 -10.25 -7.82
N TRP A 193 8.54 -11.11 -7.63
CA TRP A 193 9.89 -10.69 -7.27
C TRP A 193 10.47 -9.69 -8.28
N ALA A 194 10.35 -9.98 -9.57
CA ALA A 194 10.84 -9.12 -10.64
C ALA A 194 10.19 -7.72 -10.60
N ASP A 195 8.91 -7.66 -10.23
CA ASP A 195 8.14 -6.41 -10.12
C ASP A 195 8.32 -5.68 -8.77
N THR A 196 8.78 -6.40 -7.74
CA THR A 196 8.88 -5.91 -6.36
C THR A 196 10.26 -5.38 -6.02
N TRP A 197 11.33 -6.09 -6.41
CA TRP A 197 12.68 -5.73 -6.00
C TRP A 197 13.08 -4.26 -6.28
N PRO A 198 12.66 -3.62 -7.41
CA PRO A 198 13.01 -2.23 -7.68
C PRO A 198 12.28 -1.22 -6.78
N ARG A 199 11.28 -1.69 -5.99
CA ARG A 199 10.37 -0.85 -5.20
C ARG A 199 10.71 -0.81 -3.72
N PHE A 200 11.64 -1.64 -3.25
CA PHE A 200 12.13 -1.57 -1.88
C PHE A 200 12.78 -0.21 -1.62
N ALA A 201 12.43 0.40 -0.50
CA ALA A 201 12.99 1.67 -0.08
C ALA A 201 14.51 1.52 0.12
N THR A 202 15.29 2.25 -0.67
CA THR A 202 16.76 2.23 -0.59
C THR A 202 17.30 2.92 0.66
N ARG A 203 16.48 3.75 1.31
CA ARG A 203 16.79 4.48 2.55
C ARG A 203 15.62 4.33 3.52
N PRO A 204 15.43 3.16 4.15
CA PRO A 204 14.23 2.85 4.91
C PRO A 204 14.00 3.77 6.12
N ALA A 205 15.05 4.38 6.66
CA ALA A 205 14.91 5.36 7.75
C ALA A 205 14.55 6.78 7.28
N ALA A 206 14.75 7.12 6.00
CA ALA A 206 14.51 8.48 5.50
C ALA A 206 13.04 8.88 5.67
N VAL A 207 12.78 10.12 6.06
CA VAL A 207 11.43 10.66 6.31
C VAL A 207 11.17 11.84 5.39
N ASP A 208 10.03 11.83 4.70
CA ASP A 208 9.45 12.99 4.02
C ASP A 208 8.22 13.48 4.80
N HIS A 209 8.41 14.43 5.72
CA HIS A 209 7.29 15.00 6.50
C HIS A 209 6.23 15.63 5.58
N GLY A 210 6.66 16.28 4.49
CA GLY A 210 5.76 16.92 3.55
C GLY A 210 4.84 15.92 2.84
N ARG A 211 5.26 14.66 2.65
CA ARG A 211 4.40 13.60 2.12
C ARG A 211 3.22 13.29 3.04
N TYR A 212 3.45 13.24 4.34
CA TYR A 212 2.41 12.95 5.33
C TYR A 212 1.48 14.15 5.51
N ASP A 213 2.02 15.38 5.54
CA ASP A 213 1.20 16.60 5.57
C ASP A 213 0.33 16.75 4.31
N ARG A 214 0.87 16.43 3.12
CA ARG A 214 0.11 16.45 1.87
C ARG A 214 -1.04 15.44 1.88
N PHE A 215 -0.80 14.24 2.41
CA PHE A 215 -1.84 13.22 2.48
C PHE A 215 -2.94 13.61 3.47
N GLU A 216 -2.58 14.20 4.61
CA GLU A 216 -3.53 14.78 5.58
C GLU A 216 -4.38 15.90 4.96
N THR A 217 -3.74 16.79 4.19
CA THR A 217 -4.44 17.86 3.46
C THR A 217 -5.42 17.27 2.46
N PHE A 218 -5.00 16.27 1.69
CA PHE A 218 -5.86 15.57 0.75
C PHE A 218 -7.06 14.92 1.43
N MET A 219 -6.85 14.19 2.54
CA MET A 219 -7.96 13.59 3.30
C MET A 219 -8.97 14.65 3.77
N GLN A 220 -8.49 15.84 4.17
CA GLN A 220 -9.37 16.93 4.58
C GLN A 220 -10.13 17.53 3.39
N GLU A 221 -9.45 17.80 2.27
CA GLU A 221 -10.05 18.36 1.06
C GLU A 221 -11.06 17.41 0.41
N SER A 222 -10.83 16.09 0.51
CA SER A 222 -11.75 15.05 0.07
C SER A 222 -12.89 14.78 1.06
N GLY A 223 -12.94 15.48 2.19
CA GLY A 223 -14.01 15.34 3.20
C GLY A 223 -13.95 14.04 4.02
N VAL A 224 -12.84 13.30 3.95
CA VAL A 224 -12.61 12.07 4.73
C VAL A 224 -12.42 12.42 6.21
N VAL A 225 -11.80 13.56 6.50
CA VAL A 225 -11.49 14.02 7.86
C VAL A 225 -11.82 15.50 8.03
N GLU A 226 -12.23 15.91 9.24
CA GLU A 226 -12.53 17.31 9.53
C GLU A 226 -11.27 18.15 9.81
N THR A 227 -10.28 17.55 10.50
CA THR A 227 -9.05 18.20 10.94
C THR A 227 -7.83 17.39 10.52
N THR A 228 -6.73 18.08 10.20
CA THR A 228 -5.45 17.47 9.87
C THR A 228 -4.63 17.13 11.11
N ILE A 229 -3.81 16.08 11.00
CA ILE A 229 -2.77 15.71 11.96
C ILE A 229 -1.42 16.13 11.38
N PRO A 230 -0.57 16.87 12.10
CA PRO A 230 0.73 17.25 11.56
C PRO A 230 1.62 16.01 11.40
N ALA A 231 2.46 15.99 10.36
CA ALA A 231 3.38 14.87 10.12
C ALA A 231 4.26 14.56 11.34
N THR A 232 4.63 15.55 12.15
CA THR A 232 5.40 15.35 13.40
C THR A 232 4.70 14.45 14.41
N ASP A 233 3.40 14.26 14.28
CA ASP A 233 2.57 13.37 15.10
C ASP A 233 2.36 11.98 14.47
N LEU A 234 2.84 11.76 13.24
CA LEU A 234 2.67 10.52 12.49
C LEU A 234 4.00 9.82 12.21
N VAL A 235 5.07 10.58 11.95
CA VAL A 235 6.36 10.04 11.54
C VAL A 235 7.46 10.37 12.54
N VAL A 236 8.46 9.50 12.62
CA VAL A 236 9.67 9.75 13.37
C VAL A 236 10.90 9.32 12.56
N ASP A 237 11.92 10.17 12.56
CA ASP A 237 13.28 9.78 12.18
C ASP A 237 13.95 9.20 13.42
N VAL A 238 14.07 7.87 13.48
CA VAL A 238 14.70 7.16 14.59
C VAL A 238 16.23 7.32 14.61
N THR A 239 16.82 7.81 13.51
CA THR A 239 18.27 8.03 13.38
C THR A 239 18.68 9.44 13.82
N ALA A 240 17.72 10.39 13.81
CA ALA A 240 17.93 11.72 14.32
C ALA A 240 18.07 11.68 15.85
N LYS A 241 19.16 12.27 16.36
CA LYS A 241 19.32 12.45 17.81
C LYS A 241 18.18 13.32 18.34
N ALA A 242 17.54 12.88 19.42
CA ALA A 242 16.56 13.71 20.13
C ALA A 242 17.22 15.06 20.46
N LYS A 243 16.52 16.16 20.19
CA LYS A 243 17.00 17.48 20.60
C LYS A 243 17.15 17.47 22.14
N PRO A 244 18.26 17.98 22.68
CA PRO A 244 18.50 18.03 24.12
C PRO A 244 17.47 18.90 24.84
#